data_AF-A0A956CZF0-F1
#
_entry.id   AF-A0A956CZF0-F1
#
_cell.length_a   1.000
_cell.length_b   1.000
_cell.length_c   1.000
_cell.angle_alpha   90.00
_cell.angle_beta   90.00
_cell.angle_gamma   90.00
#
_symmetry.space_group_name_H-M   'P 1'
#
loop_
_entity.id
_entity.type
_entity.pdbx_description
1 polymer ?
#
loop_
_entity_poly.entity_id
_entity_poly.type
_entity_poly.pdbx_seq_one_letter_code
_entity_poly.pdbx_strand_id
1 'polypeptide(L)'
;MRPHDVRMGEGKYRVRELARMAKVTVRTLHHYDEIGLLRPAARSRAGYRLYGDDEVARLQQIQIHRALGMPLEAIRAALDDPRFDRLEALRAQRRQLEARLRDHERMIAAIDRTIASVEGGTTMTASELFDGFDPTAHEAEAEQRWGDTEAWAESRRRTQGYGAPEWKALKEEADAIYQRLGAHLAAGAAPTDAKVQDDVRAHREHIDRWFYPCSAAMHRTLADLYDGDARFGANIDRYGDGLAAFLAAAIRAAQA
;
A
#
# COMPACT_ATOMS: atom_id res chain seq x y z
N MET A 1 12.55 21.93 -66.17
CA MET A 1 11.62 22.42 -65.13
C MET A 1 11.92 21.63 -63.87
N ARG A 2 12.38 22.29 -62.79
CA ARG A 2 12.88 21.62 -61.57
C ARG A 2 11.73 21.10 -60.68
N PRO A 3 11.94 20.01 -59.93
CA PRO A 3 11.01 19.54 -58.89
C PRO A 3 11.30 20.21 -57.54
N HIS A 4 10.28 20.79 -56.89
CA HIS A 4 10.26 21.31 -55.51
C HIS A 4 8.76 21.37 -55.11
N ASP A 5 8.28 21.02 -53.91
CA ASP A 5 8.89 20.63 -52.65
C ASP A 5 7.81 19.94 -51.79
N VAL A 6 8.21 18.94 -51.03
CA VAL A 6 7.40 18.28 -49.98
C VAL A 6 7.22 19.29 -48.83
N ARG A 7 5.98 19.60 -48.43
CA ARG A 7 5.70 20.49 -47.28
C ARG A 7 6.12 19.81 -45.97
N MET A 8 7.33 20.11 -45.50
CA MET A 8 7.85 19.75 -44.18
C MET A 8 7.53 20.85 -43.16
N GLY A 9 6.64 20.55 -42.21
CA GLY A 9 6.61 21.11 -40.84
C GLY A 9 6.36 22.62 -40.65
N GLU A 10 5.17 23.14 -40.96
CA GLU A 10 4.71 24.42 -40.39
C GLU A 10 3.91 24.18 -39.10
N GLY A 11 4.53 24.40 -37.95
CA GLY A 11 3.81 24.34 -36.68
C GLY A 11 2.84 25.52 -36.54
N LYS A 12 1.56 25.20 -36.38
CA LYS A 12 0.41 26.11 -36.42
C LYS A 12 0.08 26.76 -35.08
N TYR A 13 0.38 26.09 -33.97
CA TYR A 13 0.04 26.55 -32.62
C TYR A 13 1.31 26.75 -31.79
N ARG A 14 1.38 27.87 -31.06
CA ARG A 14 2.41 28.05 -30.02
C ARG A 14 2.03 27.27 -28.78
N VAL A 15 3.03 26.96 -27.95
CA VAL A 15 2.85 26.17 -26.70
C VAL A 15 1.73 26.70 -25.79
N ARG A 16 1.55 28.03 -25.68
CA ARG A 16 0.49 28.64 -24.85
C ARG A 16 -0.90 28.44 -25.44
N GLU A 17 -1.03 28.44 -26.76
CA GLU A 17 -2.29 28.26 -27.47
C GLU A 17 -2.72 26.79 -27.37
N LEU A 18 -1.79 25.87 -27.61
CA LEU A 18 -2.03 24.43 -27.47
C LEU A 18 -2.41 24.07 -26.02
N ALA A 19 -1.69 24.60 -25.04
CA ALA A 19 -1.99 24.40 -23.61
C ALA A 19 -3.42 24.83 -23.27
N ARG A 20 -3.85 25.99 -23.76
CA ARG A 20 -5.21 26.51 -23.55
C ARG A 20 -6.27 25.63 -24.21
N MET A 21 -6.05 25.23 -25.46
CA MET A 21 -7.00 24.38 -26.20
C MET A 21 -7.16 23.01 -25.55
N ALA A 22 -6.03 22.41 -25.17
CA ALA A 22 -5.99 21.09 -24.56
C ALA A 22 -6.29 21.09 -23.05
N LYS A 23 -6.51 22.26 -22.43
CA LYS A 23 -6.72 22.44 -20.99
C LYS A 23 -5.62 21.83 -20.12
N VAL A 24 -4.37 21.90 -20.58
CA VAL A 24 -3.18 21.46 -19.84
C VAL A 24 -2.26 22.65 -19.55
N THR A 25 -1.34 22.51 -18.60
CA THR A 25 -0.37 23.57 -18.33
C THR A 25 0.75 23.59 -19.38
N VAL A 26 1.34 24.77 -19.62
CA VAL A 26 2.56 24.88 -20.46
C VAL A 26 3.68 24.00 -19.91
N ARG A 27 3.79 23.91 -18.57
CA ARG A 27 4.76 23.02 -17.90
C ARG A 27 4.55 21.55 -18.28
N THR A 28 3.29 21.11 -18.38
CA THR A 28 2.96 19.75 -18.83
C THR A 28 3.45 19.50 -20.27
N LEU A 29 3.23 20.45 -21.19
CA LEU A 29 3.71 20.31 -22.56
C LEU A 29 5.24 20.33 -22.67
N HIS A 30 5.92 21.12 -21.84
CA HIS A 30 7.38 21.09 -21.76
C HIS A 30 7.89 19.75 -21.24
N HIS A 31 7.27 19.23 -20.19
CA HIS A 31 7.60 17.92 -19.65
C HIS A 31 7.40 16.81 -20.70
N TYR A 32 6.31 16.86 -21.47
CA TYR A 32 6.08 15.88 -22.54
C TYR A 32 7.12 15.96 -23.68
N ASP A 33 7.61 17.15 -24.01
CA ASP A 33 8.72 17.32 -24.94
C ASP A 33 10.03 16.75 -24.36
N GLU A 34 10.34 17.05 -23.10
CA GLU A 34 11.53 16.58 -22.38
C GLU A 34 11.62 15.05 -22.32
N ILE A 35 10.51 14.37 -22.02
CA ILE A 35 10.46 12.90 -21.99
C ILE A 35 10.23 12.28 -23.38
N GLY A 36 10.14 13.10 -24.43
CA GLY A 36 9.92 12.67 -25.81
C GLY A 36 8.52 12.12 -26.10
N LEU A 37 7.55 12.31 -25.21
CA LEU A 37 6.17 11.85 -25.38
C LEU A 37 5.41 12.70 -26.42
N LEU A 38 5.64 14.01 -26.46
CA LEU A 38 5.07 14.93 -27.44
C LEU A 38 6.09 15.98 -27.85
N ARG A 39 6.68 15.82 -29.04
CA ARG A 39 7.68 16.75 -29.58
C ARG A 39 7.00 17.82 -30.44
N PRO A 40 7.49 19.07 -30.44
CA PRO A 40 7.00 20.10 -31.35
C PRO A 40 7.38 19.77 -32.80
N ALA A 41 6.49 20.04 -33.75
CA ALA A 41 6.77 19.89 -35.19
C ALA A 41 7.96 20.75 -35.63
N ALA A 42 8.08 21.95 -35.08
CA ALA A 42 9.14 22.88 -35.44
C ALA A 42 9.46 23.87 -34.30
N ARG A 43 10.53 24.64 -34.49
CA ARG A 43 10.80 25.85 -33.71
C ARG A 43 10.79 27.07 -34.61
N SER A 44 10.15 28.14 -34.17
CA SER A 44 10.18 29.44 -34.85
C SER A 44 11.62 29.99 -34.90
N ARG A 45 11.86 30.97 -35.78
CA ARG A 45 13.13 31.72 -35.86
C ARG A 45 13.57 32.33 -34.52
N ALA A 46 12.62 32.66 -33.64
CA ALA A 46 12.88 33.18 -32.30
C ALA A 46 12.98 32.09 -31.21
N GLY A 47 13.02 30.80 -31.58
CA GLY A 47 13.24 29.67 -30.67
C GLY A 47 11.97 29.08 -30.01
N TYR A 48 10.80 29.68 -30.22
CA TYR A 48 9.53 29.15 -29.69
C TYR A 48 9.12 27.82 -30.33
N ARG A 49 8.59 26.90 -29.51
CA ARG A 49 7.99 25.63 -29.94
C ARG A 49 6.70 25.85 -30.74
N LEU A 50 6.59 25.16 -31.85
CA LEU A 50 5.42 25.19 -32.74
C LEU A 50 4.88 23.76 -32.93
N TYR A 51 3.57 23.61 -32.83
CA TYR A 51 2.87 22.33 -32.91
C TYR A 51 1.91 22.35 -34.10
N GLY A 52 1.90 21.29 -34.90
CA GLY A 52 0.97 21.08 -36.01
C GLY A 52 -0.27 20.30 -35.58
N ASP A 53 -1.10 19.97 -36.57
CA ASP A 53 -2.34 19.21 -36.33
C ASP A 53 -2.04 17.76 -35.88
N ASP A 54 -0.91 17.17 -36.30
CA ASP A 54 -0.47 15.84 -35.86
C ASP A 54 -0.11 15.80 -34.37
N GLU A 55 0.59 16.82 -33.87
CA GLU A 55 0.89 16.92 -32.43
C GLU A 55 -0.38 17.16 -31.61
N VAL A 56 -1.36 17.87 -32.17
CA VAL A 56 -2.67 18.04 -31.52
C VAL A 56 -3.39 16.70 -31.40
N ALA A 57 -3.42 15.91 -32.48
CA ALA A 57 -4.01 14.57 -32.48
C ALA A 57 -3.29 13.64 -31.49
N ARG A 58 -1.95 13.67 -31.47
CA ARG A 58 -1.16 12.90 -30.50
C ARG A 58 -1.42 13.34 -29.06
N LEU A 59 -1.52 14.64 -28.80
CA LEU A 59 -1.86 15.18 -27.47
C LEU A 59 -3.25 14.71 -27.01
N GLN A 60 -4.24 14.67 -27.91
CA GLN A 60 -5.56 14.13 -27.59
C GLN A 60 -5.47 12.66 -27.16
N GLN A 61 -4.70 11.83 -27.88
CA GLN A 61 -4.49 10.42 -27.52
C GLN A 61 -3.79 10.27 -26.16
N ILE A 62 -2.77 11.09 -25.89
CA ILE A 62 -2.11 11.13 -24.58
C ILE A 62 -3.11 11.44 -23.47
N GLN A 63 -3.99 12.42 -23.68
CA GLN A 63 -5.01 12.78 -22.67
C GLN A 63 -6.01 11.65 -22.41
N ILE A 64 -6.43 10.93 -23.46
CA ILE A 64 -7.33 9.77 -23.30
C ILE A 64 -6.65 8.70 -22.45
N HIS A 65 -5.41 8.32 -22.76
CA HIS A 65 -4.71 7.29 -21.98
C HIS A 65 -4.37 7.74 -20.56
N ARG A 66 -4.08 9.03 -20.35
CA ARG A 66 -3.89 9.63 -19.03
C ARG A 66 -5.18 9.59 -18.20
N ALA A 67 -6.32 9.90 -18.80
CA ALA A 67 -7.63 9.81 -18.14
C ALA A 67 -7.96 8.37 -17.75
N LEU A 68 -7.46 7.40 -18.52
CA LEU A 68 -7.56 5.96 -18.23
C LEU A 68 -6.47 5.44 -17.27
N GLY A 69 -5.65 6.32 -16.68
CA GLY A 69 -4.69 5.98 -15.63
C GLY A 69 -3.37 5.37 -16.11
N MET A 70 -3.05 5.46 -17.40
CA MET A 70 -1.80 4.91 -17.94
C MET A 70 -0.58 5.77 -17.56
N PRO A 71 0.55 5.19 -17.12
CA PRO A 71 1.78 5.93 -16.87
C PRO A 71 2.37 6.47 -18.19
N LEU A 72 3.06 7.61 -18.14
CA LEU A 72 3.51 8.36 -19.32
C LEU A 72 4.47 7.55 -20.21
N GLU A 73 5.28 6.70 -19.59
CA GLU A 73 6.25 5.81 -20.26
C GLU A 73 5.52 4.75 -21.08
N ALA A 74 4.45 4.17 -20.53
CA ALA A 74 3.62 3.19 -21.23
C ALA A 74 2.81 3.85 -22.36
N ILE A 75 2.34 5.09 -22.16
CA ILE A 75 1.70 5.87 -23.22
C ILE A 75 2.69 6.12 -24.37
N ARG A 76 3.94 6.51 -24.05
CA ARG A 76 4.97 6.73 -25.08
C ARG A 76 5.20 5.45 -25.89
N ALA A 77 5.45 4.34 -25.20
CA ALA A 77 5.66 3.04 -25.86
C ALA A 77 4.46 2.63 -26.74
N ALA A 78 3.24 2.86 -26.26
CA ALA A 78 2.01 2.57 -26.99
C ALA A 78 1.83 3.40 -28.26
N LEU A 79 2.18 4.69 -28.21
CA LEU A 79 2.05 5.61 -29.34
C LEU A 79 3.22 5.55 -30.32
N ASP A 80 4.32 4.90 -29.94
CA ASP A 80 5.54 4.79 -30.76
C ASP A 80 5.73 3.40 -31.39
N ASP A 81 5.11 2.33 -30.88
CA ASP A 81 5.19 0.98 -31.47
C ASP A 81 4.00 0.72 -32.45
N PRO A 82 4.25 0.55 -33.76
CA PRO A 82 3.22 0.21 -34.74
C PRO A 82 2.51 -1.12 -34.49
N ARG A 83 3.12 -2.01 -33.68
CA ARG A 83 2.58 -3.33 -33.33
C ARG A 83 1.85 -3.32 -31.99
N PHE A 84 1.76 -2.16 -31.32
CA PHE A 84 1.06 -2.06 -30.05
C PHE A 84 -0.41 -2.42 -30.21
N ASP A 85 -0.83 -3.49 -29.54
CA ASP A 85 -2.23 -3.89 -29.52
C ASP A 85 -3.01 -2.97 -28.58
N ARG A 86 -3.53 -1.89 -29.16
CA ARG A 86 -4.35 -0.89 -28.48
C ARG A 86 -5.58 -1.53 -27.81
N LEU A 87 -6.15 -2.57 -28.41
CA LEU A 87 -7.32 -3.25 -27.88
C LEU A 87 -6.98 -4.04 -26.61
N GLU A 88 -5.88 -4.79 -26.62
CA GLU A 88 -5.42 -5.51 -25.42
C GLU A 88 -5.02 -4.56 -24.27
N ALA A 89 -4.41 -3.43 -24.57
CA ALA A 89 -4.08 -2.42 -23.56
C ALA A 89 -5.35 -1.84 -22.88
N LEU A 90 -6.38 -1.51 -23.68
CA LEU A 90 -7.66 -1.05 -23.15
C LEU A 90 -8.38 -2.15 -22.35
N ARG A 91 -8.29 -3.41 -22.78
CA ARG A 91 -8.82 -4.57 -22.03
C ARG A 91 -8.11 -4.75 -20.70
N ALA A 92 -6.78 -4.66 -20.66
CA ALA A 92 -6.00 -4.73 -19.43
C ALA A 92 -6.38 -3.61 -18.44
N GLN A 93 -6.55 -2.39 -18.95
CA GLN A 93 -7.01 -1.25 -18.14
C GLN A 93 -8.42 -1.46 -17.60
N ARG A 94 -9.35 -1.95 -18.43
CA ARG A 94 -10.71 -2.31 -17.99
C ARG A 94 -10.67 -3.31 -16.84
N ARG A 95 -9.85 -4.37 -16.95
CA ARG A 95 -9.67 -5.37 -15.88
C ARG A 95 -9.13 -4.74 -14.59
N GLN A 96 -8.19 -3.79 -14.68
CA GLN A 96 -7.66 -3.09 -13.50
C GLN A 96 -8.71 -2.19 -12.84
N LEU A 97 -9.53 -1.48 -13.64
CA LEU A 97 -10.64 -0.67 -13.10
C LEU A 97 -11.70 -1.55 -12.44
N GLU A 98 -12.04 -2.69 -13.04
CA GLU A 98 -12.96 -3.66 -12.43
C GLU A 98 -12.41 -4.26 -11.14
N ALA A 99 -11.10 -4.51 -11.05
CA ALA A 99 -10.47 -4.97 -9.81
C ALA A 99 -10.59 -3.91 -8.71
N ARG A 100 -10.25 -2.66 -9.02
CA ARG A 100 -10.41 -1.55 -8.09
C ARG A 100 -11.87 -1.38 -7.66
N LEU A 101 -12.83 -1.50 -8.59
CA LEU A 101 -14.25 -1.42 -8.26
C LEU A 101 -14.62 -2.49 -7.23
N ARG A 102 -14.22 -3.74 -7.43
CA ARG A 102 -14.44 -4.82 -6.46
C ARG A 102 -13.80 -4.53 -5.10
N ASP A 103 -12.61 -3.93 -5.07
CA ASP A 103 -11.97 -3.53 -3.82
C ASP A 103 -12.78 -2.46 -3.09
N HIS A 104 -13.30 -1.47 -3.82
CA HIS A 104 -14.15 -0.42 -3.25
C HIS A 104 -15.50 -0.97 -2.78
N GLU A 105 -16.11 -1.89 -3.53
CA GLU A 105 -17.33 -2.59 -3.11
C GLU A 105 -17.11 -3.35 -1.80
N ARG A 106 -15.97 -4.04 -1.65
CA ARG A 106 -15.59 -4.71 -0.40
C ARG A 106 -15.42 -3.72 0.77
N MET A 107 -14.74 -2.60 0.54
CA MET A 107 -14.56 -1.55 1.56
C MET A 107 -15.91 -0.94 1.98
N ILE A 108 -16.79 -0.66 1.02
CA ILE A 108 -18.15 -0.16 1.30
C ILE A 108 -18.92 -1.17 2.15
N ALA A 109 -18.90 -2.46 1.78
CA ALA A 109 -19.57 -3.50 2.56
C ALA A 109 -19.04 -3.61 4.00
N ALA A 110 -17.73 -3.43 4.21
CA ALA A 110 -17.13 -3.41 5.54
C ALA A 110 -17.59 -2.19 6.36
N ILE A 111 -17.70 -1.03 5.73
CA ILE A 111 -18.25 0.19 6.35
C ILE A 111 -19.72 -0.02 6.71
N ASP A 112 -20.54 -0.53 5.80
CA ASP A 112 -21.98 -0.76 6.02
C ASP A 112 -22.22 -1.72 7.20
N ARG A 113 -21.42 -2.77 7.30
CA ARG A 113 -21.42 -3.68 8.45
C ARG A 113 -21.08 -2.95 9.75
N THR A 114 -20.06 -2.10 9.73
CA THR A 114 -19.65 -1.28 10.88
C THR A 114 -20.77 -0.32 11.30
N ILE A 115 -21.42 0.35 10.34
CA ILE A 115 -22.57 1.23 10.59
C ILE A 115 -23.71 0.44 11.25
N ALA A 116 -24.07 -0.71 10.70
CA ALA A 116 -25.12 -1.56 11.28
C ALA A 116 -24.79 -2.04 12.70
N SER A 117 -23.52 -2.28 13.02
CA SER A 117 -23.07 -2.61 14.38
C SER A 117 -23.24 -1.44 15.35
N VAL A 118 -22.84 -0.24 14.93
CA VAL A 118 -22.95 0.99 15.73
C VAL A 118 -24.43 1.36 15.97
N GLU A 119 -25.29 1.21 14.96
CA GLU A 119 -26.72 1.55 15.04
C GLU A 119 -27.56 0.46 15.75
N GLY A 120 -27.19 -0.82 15.61
CA GLY A 120 -27.98 -1.95 16.10
C GLY A 120 -27.59 -2.49 17.49
N GLY A 121 -26.47 -2.04 18.08
CA GLY A 121 -25.97 -2.57 19.35
C GLY A 121 -25.51 -4.05 19.27
N THR A 122 -25.32 -4.57 18.05
CA THR A 122 -24.95 -5.97 17.80
C THR A 122 -23.44 -6.10 17.73
N THR A 123 -22.89 -7.00 18.56
CA THR A 123 -21.45 -7.28 18.66
C THR A 123 -21.00 -8.05 17.42
N MET A 124 -20.27 -7.40 16.51
CA MET A 124 -19.65 -8.04 15.36
C MET A 124 -18.42 -8.85 15.76
N THR A 125 -18.06 -9.86 14.96
CA THR A 125 -16.86 -10.67 15.18
C THR A 125 -15.60 -9.92 14.71
N ALA A 126 -14.45 -10.18 15.33
CA ALA A 126 -13.19 -9.53 14.97
C ALA A 126 -12.82 -9.76 13.49
N SER A 127 -13.13 -10.93 12.93
CA SER A 127 -12.93 -11.23 11.50
C SER A 127 -13.71 -10.27 10.59
N GLU A 128 -14.92 -9.86 10.98
CA GLU A 128 -15.78 -9.00 10.14
C GLU A 128 -15.42 -7.51 10.26
N LEU A 129 -14.81 -7.11 11.39
CA LEU A 129 -14.22 -5.78 11.61
C LEU A 129 -12.95 -5.56 10.77
N PHE A 130 -12.25 -6.65 10.43
CA PHE A 130 -11.01 -6.63 9.63
C PHE A 130 -11.18 -7.09 8.18
N ASP A 131 -12.37 -7.49 7.74
CA ASP A 131 -12.68 -7.91 6.35
C ASP A 131 -12.67 -6.76 5.31
N GLY A 132 -12.15 -5.59 5.68
CA GLY A 132 -11.76 -4.47 4.80
C GLY A 132 -10.31 -4.01 4.98
N PHE A 133 -9.58 -4.61 5.94
CA PHE A 133 -8.16 -4.46 6.19
C PHE A 133 -7.49 -5.79 5.85
N ASP A 134 -7.18 -5.98 4.58
CA ASP A 134 -6.63 -7.20 4.03
C ASP A 134 -5.35 -7.67 4.79
N PRO A 135 -5.41 -8.76 5.58
CA PRO A 135 -4.23 -9.31 6.26
C PRO A 135 -3.22 -9.92 5.28
N THR A 136 -3.62 -10.17 4.02
CA THR A 136 -2.76 -10.79 3.00
C THR A 136 -1.68 -9.86 2.48
N ALA A 137 -1.77 -8.55 2.76
CA ALA A 137 -0.66 -7.61 2.50
C ALA A 137 0.60 -7.91 3.33
N HIS A 138 0.48 -8.73 4.40
CA HIS A 138 1.58 -9.12 5.26
C HIS A 138 1.90 -10.62 5.23
N GLU A 139 0.97 -11.47 4.76
CA GLU A 139 1.20 -12.92 4.64
C GLU A 139 2.36 -13.24 3.68
N ALA A 140 2.43 -12.58 2.52
CA ALA A 140 3.46 -12.89 1.52
C ALA A 140 4.90 -12.60 2.01
N GLU A 141 5.10 -11.56 2.83
CA GLU A 141 6.41 -11.23 3.38
C GLU A 141 6.74 -12.10 4.60
N ALA A 142 5.74 -12.40 5.43
CA ALA A 142 5.91 -13.30 6.56
C ALA A 142 6.18 -14.75 6.11
N GLU A 143 5.50 -15.21 5.06
CA GLU A 143 5.74 -16.48 4.39
C GLU A 143 7.12 -16.50 3.71
N GLN A 144 7.57 -15.41 3.08
CA GLN A 144 8.93 -15.34 2.53
C GLN A 144 10.03 -15.41 3.60
N ARG A 145 9.82 -14.82 4.78
CA ARG A 145 10.82 -14.75 5.85
C ARG A 145 10.80 -15.96 6.78
N TRP A 146 9.63 -16.54 7.01
CA TRP A 146 9.42 -17.58 8.02
C TRP A 146 8.65 -18.80 7.52
N GLY A 147 8.27 -18.85 6.24
CA GLY A 147 7.48 -19.93 5.65
C GLY A 147 8.08 -21.33 5.82
N ASP A 148 9.41 -21.40 5.86
CA ASP A 148 10.17 -22.64 6.06
C ASP A 148 10.36 -23.01 7.54
N THR A 149 9.79 -22.26 8.48
CA THR A 149 9.95 -22.53 9.92
C THR A 149 8.81 -23.40 10.46
N GLU A 150 9.15 -24.27 11.42
CA GLU A 150 8.14 -25.08 12.14
C GLU A 150 7.11 -24.20 12.87
N ALA A 151 7.53 -23.04 13.39
CA ALA A 151 6.66 -22.07 14.06
C ALA A 151 5.57 -21.53 13.12
N TRP A 152 5.91 -21.28 11.86
CA TRP A 152 4.94 -20.83 10.85
C TRP A 152 3.93 -21.93 10.50
N ALA A 153 4.40 -23.14 10.23
CA ALA A 153 3.54 -24.28 9.93
C ALA A 153 2.57 -24.58 11.09
N GLU A 154 3.07 -24.53 12.32
CA GLU A 154 2.28 -24.73 13.54
C GLU A 154 1.24 -23.62 13.73
N SER A 155 1.62 -22.35 13.53
CA SER A 155 0.70 -21.22 13.58
C SER A 155 -0.47 -21.42 12.62
N ARG A 156 -0.19 -21.78 11.37
CA ARG A 156 -1.21 -22.01 10.35
C ARG A 156 -2.12 -23.18 10.74
N ARG A 157 -1.56 -24.26 11.27
CA ARG A 157 -2.33 -25.42 11.74
C ARG A 157 -3.30 -25.05 12.85
N ARG A 158 -2.87 -24.23 13.83
CA ARG A 158 -3.74 -23.80 14.94
C ARG A 158 -4.82 -22.83 14.48
N THR A 159 -4.43 -21.78 13.77
CA THR A 159 -5.36 -20.70 13.40
C THR A 159 -6.37 -21.12 12.33
N GLN A 160 -6.10 -22.16 11.54
CA GLN A 160 -7.06 -22.73 10.60
C GLN A 160 -8.37 -23.20 11.27
N GLY A 161 -8.32 -23.60 12.55
CA GLY A 161 -9.49 -24.06 13.30
C GLY A 161 -10.19 -22.99 14.13
N TYR A 162 -9.69 -21.75 14.16
CA TYR A 162 -10.22 -20.71 15.04
C TYR A 162 -11.51 -20.11 14.50
N GLY A 163 -12.56 -20.16 15.31
CA GLY A 163 -13.81 -19.48 15.06
C GLY A 163 -13.84 -18.10 15.71
N ALA A 164 -14.97 -17.41 15.58
CA ALA A 164 -15.18 -16.10 16.17
C ALA A 164 -14.92 -16.04 17.69
N PRO A 165 -15.33 -17.03 18.51
CA PRO A 165 -15.04 -17.03 19.95
C PRO A 165 -13.55 -17.10 20.26
N GLU A 166 -12.80 -17.95 19.56
CA GLU A 166 -11.35 -18.11 19.73
C GLU A 166 -10.63 -16.81 19.37
N TRP A 167 -10.97 -16.20 18.23
CA TRP A 167 -10.39 -14.92 17.82
C TRP A 167 -10.71 -13.78 18.77
N LYS A 168 -11.93 -13.77 19.33
CA LYS A 168 -12.31 -12.79 20.35
C LYS A 168 -11.49 -12.97 21.63
N ALA A 169 -11.39 -14.19 22.14
CA ALA A 169 -10.61 -14.48 23.34
C ALA A 169 -9.12 -14.16 23.16
N LEU A 170 -8.55 -14.52 22.02
CA LEU A 170 -7.18 -14.15 21.64
C LEU A 170 -6.99 -12.64 21.69
N LYS A 171 -7.88 -11.88 21.05
CA LYS A 171 -7.79 -10.42 21.03
C LYS A 171 -7.93 -9.79 22.41
N GLU A 172 -8.90 -10.21 23.21
CA GLU A 172 -9.13 -9.68 24.56
C GLU A 172 -7.93 -9.95 25.47
N GLU A 173 -7.32 -11.14 25.35
CA GLU A 173 -6.10 -11.50 26.09
C GLU A 173 -4.91 -10.61 25.68
N ALA A 174 -4.70 -10.42 24.38
CA ALA A 174 -3.64 -9.56 23.85
C ALA A 174 -3.81 -8.09 24.28
N ASP A 175 -5.02 -7.54 24.11
CA ASP A 175 -5.35 -6.16 24.46
C ASP A 175 -5.09 -5.90 25.95
N ALA A 176 -5.49 -6.82 26.82
CA ALA A 176 -5.26 -6.70 28.26
C ALA A 176 -3.76 -6.68 28.61
N ILE A 177 -2.93 -7.47 27.92
CA ILE A 177 -1.48 -7.48 28.13
C ILE A 177 -0.87 -6.15 27.69
N TYR A 178 -1.20 -5.66 26.49
CA TYR A 178 -0.66 -4.40 25.99
C TYR A 178 -1.11 -3.19 26.81
N GLN A 179 -2.34 -3.18 27.31
CA GLN A 179 -2.82 -2.13 28.21
C GLN A 179 -2.01 -2.05 29.51
N ARG A 180 -1.68 -3.19 30.13
CA ARG A 180 -0.86 -3.20 31.36
C ARG A 180 0.57 -2.77 31.07
N LEU A 181 1.18 -3.25 30.00
CA LEU A 181 2.52 -2.81 29.56
C LEU A 181 2.55 -1.30 29.24
N GLY A 182 1.54 -0.79 28.55
CA GLY A 182 1.38 0.64 28.28
C GLY A 182 1.23 1.48 29.55
N ALA A 183 0.48 0.98 30.54
CA ALA A 183 0.37 1.62 31.85
C ALA A 183 1.71 1.64 32.60
N HIS A 184 2.52 0.58 32.51
CA HIS A 184 3.87 0.56 33.06
C HIS A 184 4.79 1.58 32.39
N LEU A 185 4.75 1.68 31.06
CA LEU A 185 5.49 2.69 30.32
C LEU A 185 5.08 4.11 30.72
N ALA A 186 3.77 4.39 30.77
CA ALA A 186 3.25 5.70 31.17
C ALA A 186 3.64 6.09 32.61
N ALA A 187 3.78 5.11 33.49
CA ALA A 187 4.27 5.30 34.85
C ALA A 187 5.81 5.46 34.95
N GLY A 188 6.54 5.35 33.84
CA GLY A 188 8.00 5.44 33.82
C GLY A 188 8.70 4.23 34.44
N ALA A 189 8.04 3.06 34.47
CA ALA A 189 8.63 1.83 34.98
C ALA A 189 9.87 1.41 34.16
N ALA A 190 10.84 0.77 34.81
CA ALA A 190 11.98 0.21 34.12
C ALA A 190 11.59 -1.07 33.37
N PRO A 191 12.17 -1.36 32.18
CA PRO A 191 11.91 -2.62 31.48
C PRO A 191 12.23 -3.88 32.31
N THR A 192 13.12 -3.75 33.29
CA THR A 192 13.52 -4.81 34.23
C THR A 192 12.62 -4.94 35.46
N ASP A 193 11.62 -4.06 35.65
CA ASP A 193 10.75 -4.11 36.81
C ASP A 193 9.97 -5.43 36.85
N ALA A 194 9.82 -6.00 38.05
CA ALA A 194 9.21 -7.32 38.23
C ALA A 194 7.80 -7.42 37.61
N LYS A 195 6.97 -6.38 37.77
CA LYS A 195 5.63 -6.32 37.18
C LYS A 195 5.65 -6.27 35.65
N VAL A 196 6.62 -5.55 35.07
CA VAL A 196 6.82 -5.51 33.62
C VAL A 196 7.25 -6.89 33.13
N GLN A 197 8.15 -7.55 33.85
CA GLN A 197 8.62 -8.90 33.51
C GLN A 197 7.53 -9.96 33.63
N ASP A 198 6.59 -9.82 34.57
CA ASP A 198 5.40 -10.67 34.64
C ASP A 198 4.51 -10.51 33.40
N ASP A 199 4.31 -9.28 32.92
CA ASP A 199 3.56 -9.03 31.69
C ASP A 199 4.30 -9.43 30.41
N VAL A 200 5.63 -9.35 30.38
CA VAL A 200 6.47 -9.91 29.31
C VAL A 200 6.31 -11.43 29.26
N ARG A 201 6.26 -12.10 30.41
CA ARG A 201 5.98 -13.55 30.48
C ARG A 201 4.58 -13.86 29.96
N ALA A 202 3.57 -13.10 30.38
CA ALA A 202 2.20 -13.25 29.89
C ALA A 202 2.12 -13.05 28.37
N HIS A 203 2.84 -12.07 27.82
CA HIS A 203 2.96 -11.87 26.38
C HIS A 203 3.55 -13.08 25.65
N ARG A 204 4.60 -13.70 26.22
CA ARG A 204 5.17 -14.94 25.66
C ARG A 204 4.18 -16.09 25.67
N GLU A 205 3.51 -16.29 26.80
CA GLU A 205 2.53 -17.36 27.01
C GLU A 205 1.30 -17.19 26.11
N HIS A 206 0.90 -15.95 25.86
CA HIS A 206 -0.12 -15.62 24.86
C HIS A 206 0.28 -16.14 23.47
N ILE A 207 1.51 -15.83 23.02
CA ILE A 207 2.02 -16.33 21.73
C ILE A 207 2.11 -17.85 21.72
N ASP A 208 2.64 -18.43 22.81
CA ASP A 208 2.79 -19.87 23.00
C ASP A 208 1.47 -20.62 22.83
N ARG A 209 0.41 -20.08 23.42
CA ARG A 209 -0.93 -20.64 23.41
C ARG A 209 -1.59 -20.55 22.04
N TRP A 210 -1.60 -19.35 21.46
CA TRP A 210 -2.47 -19.04 20.32
C TRP A 210 -1.83 -19.28 18.95
N PHE A 211 -0.50 -19.35 18.87
CA PHE A 211 0.18 -19.47 17.58
C PHE A 211 1.11 -20.67 17.51
N TYR A 212 2.15 -20.73 18.34
CA TYR A 212 3.16 -21.79 18.28
C TYR A 212 3.98 -21.82 19.56
N PRO A 213 4.62 -22.94 19.92
CA PRO A 213 5.48 -23.01 21.10
C PRO A 213 6.52 -21.88 21.09
N CYS A 214 6.42 -20.95 22.05
CA CYS A 214 7.21 -19.73 22.10
C CYS A 214 8.20 -19.82 23.26
N SER A 215 9.36 -20.38 22.96
CA SER A 215 10.48 -20.41 23.91
C SER A 215 10.96 -19.00 24.24
N ALA A 216 11.62 -18.83 25.39
CA ALA A 216 12.25 -17.54 25.73
C ALA A 216 13.26 -17.07 24.66
N ALA A 217 13.95 -18.00 24.00
CA ALA A 217 14.86 -17.68 22.90
C ALA A 217 14.09 -17.14 21.68
N MET A 218 12.98 -17.77 21.30
CA MET A 218 12.12 -17.27 20.21
C MET A 218 11.52 -15.92 20.56
N HIS A 219 11.04 -15.74 21.79
CA HIS A 219 10.50 -14.46 22.23
C HIS A 219 11.53 -13.32 22.11
N ARG A 220 12.80 -13.58 22.46
CA ARG A 220 13.89 -12.62 22.24
C ARG A 220 14.12 -12.28 20.77
N THR A 221 13.99 -13.23 19.85
CA THR A 221 14.10 -12.93 18.41
C THR A 221 12.95 -12.04 17.91
N LEU A 222 11.77 -12.07 18.55
CA LEU A 222 10.67 -11.16 18.23
C LEU A 222 10.95 -9.72 18.68
N ALA A 223 11.79 -9.51 19.70
CA ALA A 223 12.18 -8.17 20.12
C ALA A 223 12.91 -7.39 19.01
N ASP A 224 13.73 -8.07 18.20
CA ASP A 224 14.40 -7.48 17.04
C ASP A 224 13.39 -7.00 15.98
N LEU A 225 12.28 -7.72 15.82
CA LEU A 225 11.23 -7.38 14.87
C LEU A 225 10.42 -6.15 15.33
N TYR A 226 10.07 -6.10 16.61
CA TYR A 226 9.28 -4.98 17.16
C TYR A 226 10.04 -3.65 17.16
N ASP A 227 11.36 -3.71 17.31
CA ASP A 227 12.25 -2.55 17.29
C ASP A 227 12.67 -2.17 15.86
N GLY A 228 12.87 -3.16 14.98
CA GLY A 228 13.40 -2.96 13.63
C GLY A 228 12.37 -2.73 12.51
N ASP A 229 11.09 -3.04 12.73
CA ASP A 229 10.02 -2.87 11.73
C ASP A 229 8.90 -1.97 12.25
N ALA A 230 8.86 -0.73 11.74
CA ALA A 230 7.89 0.30 12.12
C ALA A 230 6.43 -0.14 11.92
N ARG A 231 6.15 -1.13 11.06
CA ARG A 231 4.78 -1.65 10.86
C ARG A 231 4.32 -2.49 12.04
N PHE A 232 5.20 -3.34 12.58
CA PHE A 232 4.91 -4.15 13.75
C PHE A 232 4.86 -3.27 15.01
N GLY A 233 5.77 -2.29 15.12
CA GLY A 233 5.76 -1.32 16.20
C GLY A 233 4.48 -0.49 16.25
N ALA A 234 3.98 -0.01 15.10
CA ALA A 234 2.79 0.84 15.03
C ALA A 234 1.49 0.20 15.57
N ASN A 235 1.37 -1.14 15.57
CA ASN A 235 0.20 -1.79 16.17
C ASN A 235 0.30 -1.86 17.70
N ILE A 236 1.51 -2.07 18.23
CA ILE A 236 1.79 -2.12 19.67
C ILE A 236 1.72 -0.70 20.27
N ASP A 237 2.23 0.31 19.55
CA ASP A 237 2.26 1.70 20.00
C ASP A 237 0.85 2.33 20.15
N ARG A 238 -0.21 1.68 19.64
CA ARG A 238 -1.60 2.10 19.90
C ARG A 238 -1.98 2.10 21.38
N TYR A 239 -1.25 1.34 22.20
CA TYR A 239 -1.46 1.24 23.65
C TYR A 239 -0.51 2.15 24.45
N GLY A 240 0.35 2.91 23.77
CA GLY A 240 1.25 3.90 24.35
C GLY A 240 2.39 4.23 23.39
N ASP A 241 2.67 5.53 23.20
CA ASP A 241 3.76 5.98 22.32
C ASP A 241 5.11 5.40 22.80
N GLY A 242 5.77 4.63 21.93
CA GLY A 242 7.05 3.97 22.22
C GLY A 242 6.94 2.64 22.97
N LEU A 243 5.73 2.09 23.11
CA LEU A 243 5.51 0.80 23.76
C LEU A 243 6.21 -0.36 23.06
N ALA A 244 6.31 -0.35 21.73
CA ALA A 244 7.01 -1.37 20.97
C ALA A 244 8.49 -1.47 21.38
N ALA A 245 9.18 -0.32 21.44
CA ALA A 245 10.57 -0.24 21.86
C ALA A 245 10.75 -0.62 23.35
N PHE A 246 9.82 -0.19 24.21
CA PHE A 246 9.81 -0.57 25.62
C PHE A 246 9.65 -2.08 25.81
N LEU A 247 8.69 -2.69 25.13
CA LEU A 247 8.45 -4.13 25.16
C LEU A 247 9.66 -4.90 24.61
N ALA A 248 10.25 -4.46 23.50
CA ALA A 248 11.47 -5.08 22.96
C ALA A 248 12.62 -5.05 23.98
N ALA A 249 12.86 -3.92 24.64
CA ALA A 249 13.85 -3.81 25.70
C ALA A 249 13.54 -4.74 26.89
N ALA A 250 12.27 -4.82 27.30
CA ALA A 250 11.84 -5.67 28.42
C ALA A 250 12.00 -7.17 28.09
N ILE A 251 11.70 -7.58 26.86
CA ILE A 251 11.92 -8.96 26.38
C ILE A 251 13.41 -9.31 26.39
N ARG A 252 14.29 -8.42 25.93
CA ARG A 252 15.75 -8.66 25.96
C ARG A 252 16.29 -8.76 27.39
N ALA A 253 15.70 -8.02 28.32
CA ALA A 253 16.06 -8.02 29.72
C ALA A 253 15.51 -9.24 30.49
N ALA A 254 14.57 -9.99 29.92
CA ALA A 254 13.98 -11.16 30.56
C ALA A 254 15.01 -12.26 30.77
N GLN A 255 15.21 -12.64 32.03
CA GLN A 255 16.03 -13.79 32.40
C GLN A 255 15.34 -15.08 31.94
N ALA A 256 16.15 -16.01 31.42
CA ALA A 256 15.68 -17.29 30.88
C ALA A 256 15.03 -18.19 31.94
#